data_AF-A0A0F6W495-F1
#
_entry.id   AF-A0A0F6W495-F1
#
_cell.length_a   1.000
_cell.length_b   1.000
_cell.length_c   1.000
_cell.angle_alpha   90.00
_cell.angle_beta   90.00
_cell.angle_gamma   90.00
#
_symmetry.space_group_name_H-M   'P 1'
#
loop_
_entity.id
_entity.type
_entity.pdbx_description
1 polymer ?
#
loop_
_entity_poly.entity_id
_entity_poly.type
_entity_poly.pdbx_seq_one_letter_code
_entity_poly.pdbx_strand_id
1 'polypeptide(L)'
;MPSDQAFIVVTAILDQTARPAAITLSHGDALERAAKATAARGIAGLDIVELPIPPKAFSALRESTGRSQDTVAVYDVFPLTPHLDGATRRIAGQFLAAEILWALEEQGLLKGVPLNLKLDVPPGWDKSPKAVHEKLVEAGALDLGEKAIEDFKAVKAAWDAA
;
A
#
# COMPACT_ATOMS: atom_id res chain seq x y z
N MET A 1 12.38 -10.49 18.47
CA MET A 1 12.18 -11.76 17.73
C MET A 1 11.21 -11.46 16.59
N PRO A 2 11.42 -12.01 15.39
CA PRO A 2 10.49 -11.85 14.26
C PRO A 2 9.10 -12.33 14.66
N SER A 3 8.04 -11.65 14.21
CA SER A 3 6.67 -12.01 14.59
C SER A 3 6.09 -13.08 13.66
N ASP A 4 5.41 -14.07 14.24
CA ASP A 4 4.69 -15.12 13.51
C ASP A 4 3.31 -14.68 12.99
N GLN A 5 2.91 -13.44 13.25
CA GLN A 5 1.68 -12.83 12.74
C GLN A 5 2.02 -11.51 12.04
N ALA A 6 1.63 -11.37 10.78
CA ALA A 6 1.73 -10.11 10.06
C ALA A 6 0.57 -9.18 10.41
N PHE A 7 0.83 -7.88 10.43
CA PHE A 7 -0.20 -6.86 10.28
C PHE A 7 -0.38 -6.59 8.79
N ILE A 8 -1.60 -6.69 8.27
CA ILE A 8 -1.86 -6.48 6.84
C ILE A 8 -2.23 -5.02 6.61
N VAL A 9 -1.55 -4.36 5.68
CA VAL A 9 -1.94 -3.05 5.19
C VAL A 9 -2.49 -3.19 3.78
N VAL A 10 -3.69 -2.65 3.58
CA VAL A 10 -4.27 -2.41 2.26
C VAL A 10 -3.76 -1.05 1.81
N THR A 11 -2.82 -1.02 0.89
CA THR A 11 -2.37 0.24 0.28
C THR A 11 -3.39 0.70 -0.75
N ALA A 12 -3.67 1.99 -0.78
CA ALA A 12 -4.63 2.61 -1.69
C ALA A 12 -3.96 3.78 -2.41
N ILE A 13 -3.58 3.59 -3.67
CA ILE A 13 -3.16 4.71 -4.52
C ILE A 13 -4.43 5.40 -5.00
N LEU A 14 -4.64 6.66 -4.61
CA LEU A 14 -5.91 7.37 -4.83
C LEU A 14 -5.78 8.50 -5.85
N ASP A 15 -6.83 8.71 -6.64
CA ASP A 15 -7.01 9.99 -7.34
C ASP A 15 -7.32 11.07 -6.32
N GLN A 16 -6.39 12.03 -6.13
CA GLN A 16 -6.57 13.13 -5.18
C GLN A 16 -7.79 14.03 -5.48
N THR A 17 -8.40 13.91 -6.66
CA THR A 17 -9.59 14.67 -7.07
C THR A 17 -10.89 13.87 -7.01
N ALA A 18 -10.83 12.58 -6.64
CA ALA A 18 -12.03 11.76 -6.50
C ALA A 18 -12.97 12.29 -5.41
N ARG A 19 -14.27 12.09 -5.61
CA ARG A 19 -15.28 12.50 -4.63
C ARG A 19 -15.14 11.63 -3.38
N PRO A 20 -15.20 12.20 -2.16
CA PRO A 20 -15.07 11.44 -0.92
C PRO A 20 -16.02 10.24 -0.82
N ALA A 21 -17.28 10.39 -1.26
CA ALA A 21 -18.25 9.29 -1.25
C ALA A 21 -17.84 8.11 -2.14
N ALA A 22 -17.22 8.36 -3.29
CA ALA A 22 -16.73 7.30 -4.17
C ALA A 22 -15.52 6.58 -3.54
N ILE A 23 -14.64 7.34 -2.89
CA ILE A 23 -13.51 6.80 -2.13
C ILE A 23 -14.01 5.91 -0.99
N THR A 24 -14.98 6.36 -0.20
CA THR A 24 -15.55 5.57 0.90
C THR A 24 -16.14 4.24 0.42
N LEU A 25 -16.90 4.26 -0.68
CA LEU A 25 -17.47 3.02 -1.25
C LEU A 25 -16.35 2.07 -1.68
N SER A 26 -15.37 2.59 -2.41
CA SER A 26 -14.21 1.86 -2.91
C SER A 26 -13.36 1.27 -1.77
N HIS A 27 -13.22 1.98 -0.64
CA HIS A 27 -12.58 1.46 0.58
C HIS A 27 -13.38 0.34 1.23
N GLY A 28 -14.71 0.44 1.25
CA GLY A 28 -15.58 -0.62 1.75
C GLY A 28 -15.34 -1.93 1.00
N ASP A 29 -15.36 -1.87 -0.33
CA ASP A 29 -15.14 -3.04 -1.19
C ASP A 29 -13.74 -3.64 -0.99
N ALA A 30 -12.71 -2.79 -0.92
CA ALA A 30 -11.33 -3.22 -0.69
C ALA A 30 -11.13 -3.87 0.69
N LEU A 31 -11.70 -3.30 1.75
CA LEU A 31 -11.62 -3.86 3.10
C LEU A 31 -12.42 -5.15 3.22
N GLU A 32 -13.58 -5.27 2.57
CA GLU A 32 -14.32 -6.52 2.52
C GLU A 32 -13.52 -7.62 1.82
N ARG A 33 -12.90 -7.30 0.67
CA ARG A 33 -12.00 -8.21 -0.04
C ARG A 33 -10.82 -8.64 0.86
N ALA A 34 -10.19 -7.69 1.54
CA ALA A 34 -9.06 -7.98 2.44
C ALA A 34 -9.48 -8.85 3.65
N ALA A 35 -10.66 -8.58 4.23
CA ALA A 35 -11.23 -9.38 5.30
C ALA A 35 -11.46 -10.83 4.85
N LYS A 36 -12.00 -11.03 3.63
CA LYS A 36 -12.18 -12.37 3.04
C LYS A 36 -10.82 -13.07 2.81
N ALA A 37 -9.85 -12.35 2.24
CA ALA A 37 -8.51 -12.89 1.98
C ALA A 37 -7.74 -13.28 3.26
N THR A 38 -8.05 -12.64 4.39
CA THR A 38 -7.38 -12.86 5.68
C THR A 38 -8.15 -13.78 6.64
N ALA A 39 -9.42 -14.11 6.36
CA ALA A 39 -10.33 -14.80 7.30
C ALA A 39 -9.81 -16.13 7.86
N ALA A 40 -8.98 -16.88 7.13
CA ALA A 40 -8.44 -18.17 7.55
C ALA A 40 -7.02 -18.08 8.13
N ARG A 41 -6.52 -16.88 8.43
CA ARG A 41 -5.10 -16.62 8.73
C ARG A 41 -4.91 -15.95 10.08
N GLY A 42 -3.80 -16.26 10.73
CA GLY A 42 -3.41 -15.61 11.99
C GLY A 42 -2.77 -14.26 11.73
N ILE A 43 -3.57 -13.24 11.42
CA ILE A 43 -3.09 -11.86 11.28
C ILE A 43 -3.21 -11.09 12.60
N ALA A 44 -2.30 -10.16 12.83
CA ALA A 44 -2.32 -9.28 14.00
C ALA A 44 -3.30 -8.12 13.84
N GLY A 45 -3.67 -7.79 12.60
CA GLY A 45 -4.67 -6.78 12.29
C GLY A 45 -4.65 -6.38 10.82
N LEU A 46 -5.56 -5.50 10.47
CA LEU A 46 -5.81 -5.01 9.12
C LEU A 46 -6.04 -3.49 9.17
N ASP A 47 -5.41 -2.74 8.29
CA ASP A 47 -5.66 -1.31 8.12
C ASP A 47 -5.56 -0.90 6.63
N ILE A 48 -6.09 0.26 6.29
CA ILE A 48 -5.98 0.85 4.96
C ILE A 48 -5.10 2.10 5.01
N VAL A 49 -4.18 2.21 4.05
CA VAL A 49 -3.22 3.30 3.98
C VAL A 49 -3.32 3.97 2.61
N GLU A 50 -3.65 5.25 2.63
CA GLU A 50 -3.86 6.05 1.44
C GLU A 50 -2.59 6.75 0.97
N LEU A 51 -2.34 6.70 -0.34
CA LEU A 51 -1.37 7.51 -1.05
C LEU A 51 -2.09 8.30 -2.16
N PRO A 52 -2.54 9.54 -1.89
CA PRO A 52 -3.13 10.38 -2.91
C PRO A 52 -2.08 10.83 -3.93
N ILE A 53 -2.39 10.70 -5.21
CA ILE A 53 -1.49 11.12 -6.30
C ILE A 53 -2.17 12.08 -7.29
N PRO A 54 -1.40 12.84 -8.08
CA PRO A 54 -1.96 13.75 -9.08
C PRO A 54 -2.84 13.03 -10.11
N PRO A 55 -3.96 13.64 -10.58
CA PRO A 55 -4.92 12.98 -11.46
C PRO A 55 -4.32 12.48 -12.79
N LYS A 56 -3.31 13.19 -13.31
CA LYS A 56 -2.58 12.74 -14.51
C LYS A 56 -1.82 11.44 -14.27
N ALA A 57 -1.15 11.33 -13.12
CA ALA A 57 -0.42 10.12 -12.74
C ALA A 57 -1.41 8.97 -12.47
N PHE A 58 -2.53 9.26 -11.80
CA PHE A 58 -3.58 8.28 -11.57
C PHE A 58 -4.25 7.79 -12.86
N SER A 59 -4.51 8.69 -13.81
CA SER A 59 -5.04 8.32 -15.13
C SER A 59 -4.08 7.40 -15.88
N ALA A 60 -2.77 7.71 -15.88
CA ALA A 60 -1.75 6.86 -16.48
C ALA A 60 -1.66 5.48 -15.81
N LEU A 61 -1.72 5.44 -14.47
CA LEU A 61 -1.76 4.19 -13.69
C LEU A 61 -2.98 3.33 -14.05
N ARG A 62 -4.16 3.93 -14.16
CA ARG A 62 -5.37 3.20 -14.56
C ARG A 62 -5.26 2.61 -15.95
N GLU A 63 -4.77 3.40 -16.91
CA GLU A 63 -4.55 2.93 -18.27
C GLU A 63 -3.54 1.77 -18.32
N SER A 64 -2.42 1.89 -17.60
CA SER A 64 -1.40 0.83 -17.57
C SER A 64 -1.86 -0.45 -16.89
N THR A 65 -2.79 -0.34 -15.93
CA THR A 65 -3.38 -1.47 -15.21
C THR A 65 -4.70 -1.97 -15.81
N GLY A 66 -5.13 -1.41 -16.95
CA GLY A 66 -6.36 -1.83 -17.64
C GLY A 66 -7.65 -1.56 -16.85
N ARG A 67 -7.63 -0.58 -15.95
CA ARG A 67 -8.76 -0.25 -15.06
C ARG A 67 -9.73 0.74 -15.71
N SER A 68 -10.97 0.69 -15.27
CA SER A 68 -12.08 1.47 -15.79
C SER A 68 -11.96 2.97 -15.47
N GLN A 69 -12.70 3.81 -16.21
CA GLN A 69 -12.63 5.26 -16.04
C GLN A 69 -13.28 5.81 -14.76
N ASP A 70 -14.11 5.01 -14.12
CA ASP A 70 -14.75 5.26 -12.83
C ASP A 70 -13.93 4.75 -11.64
N THR A 71 -12.83 4.03 -11.89
CA THR A 71 -11.88 3.66 -10.83
C THR A 71 -11.32 4.93 -10.19
N VAL A 72 -11.42 5.03 -8.86
CA VAL A 72 -10.90 6.15 -8.04
C VAL A 72 -9.69 5.78 -7.18
N ALA A 73 -9.39 4.48 -7.09
CA ALA A 73 -8.32 3.94 -6.28
C ALA A 73 -7.76 2.64 -6.88
N VAL A 74 -6.47 2.40 -6.67
CA VAL A 74 -5.83 1.11 -6.95
C VAL A 74 -5.32 0.54 -5.64
N TYR A 75 -5.78 -0.67 -5.31
CA TYR A 75 -5.48 -1.33 -4.04
C TYR A 75 -4.52 -2.50 -4.21
N ASP A 76 -3.67 -2.68 -3.21
CA ASP A 76 -2.89 -3.89 -3.01
C ASP A 76 -2.70 -4.17 -1.51
N VAL A 77 -2.24 -5.37 -1.16
CA VAL A 77 -1.99 -5.80 0.23
C VAL A 77 -0.51 -6.08 0.46
N PHE A 78 -0.02 -5.66 1.63
CA PHE A 78 1.34 -5.92 2.07
C PHE A 78 1.40 -6.35 3.53
N PRO A 79 2.42 -7.14 3.92
CA PRO A 79 2.63 -7.50 5.30
C PRO A 79 3.57 -6.49 5.97
N LEU A 80 3.25 -6.09 7.20
CA LEU A 80 4.13 -5.35 8.08
C LEU A 80 4.28 -6.09 9.41
N THR A 81 5.38 -5.83 10.10
CA THR A 81 5.55 -6.33 11.47
C THR A 81 4.48 -5.69 12.39
N PRO A 82 3.89 -6.42 13.34
CA PRO A 82 2.73 -5.96 14.09
C PRO A 82 3.05 -4.96 15.21
N HIS A 83 4.32 -4.84 15.59
CA HIS A 83 4.75 -3.96 16.68
C HIS A 83 4.98 -2.51 16.24
N LEU A 84 4.89 -2.22 14.93
CA LEU A 84 4.94 -0.85 14.44
C LEU A 84 3.75 -0.05 14.99
N ASP A 85 4.00 1.17 15.42
CA ASP A 85 2.93 2.09 15.77
C ASP A 85 2.09 2.49 14.54
N GLY A 86 0.98 3.19 14.76
CA GLY A 86 0.10 3.60 13.66
C GLY A 86 0.73 4.59 12.67
N ALA A 87 1.64 5.44 13.12
CA ALA A 87 2.28 6.45 12.26
C ALA A 87 3.33 5.79 11.35
N THR A 88 4.20 4.94 11.91
CA THR A 88 5.19 4.19 11.13
C THR A 88 4.53 3.21 10.17
N ARG A 89 3.43 2.54 10.55
CA ARG A 89 2.65 1.70 9.61
C ARG A 89 2.10 2.49 8.44
N ARG A 90 1.56 3.69 8.69
CA ARG A 90 1.08 4.57 7.62
C ARG A 90 2.21 4.94 6.66
N ILE A 91 3.36 5.35 7.17
CA ILE A 91 4.51 5.71 6.33
C ILE A 91 4.99 4.50 5.52
N ALA A 92 5.07 3.33 6.16
CA ALA A 92 5.44 2.08 5.50
C ALA A 92 4.47 1.72 4.36
N GLY A 93 3.16 1.79 4.61
CA GLY A 93 2.15 1.54 3.58
C GLY A 93 2.22 2.55 2.43
N GLN A 94 2.40 3.85 2.72
CA GLN A 94 2.60 4.87 1.68
C GLN A 94 3.88 4.63 0.87
N PHE A 95 4.96 4.22 1.55
CA PHE A 95 6.23 3.89 0.89
C PHE A 95 6.08 2.69 -0.04
N LEU A 96 5.46 1.60 0.40
CA LEU A 96 5.18 0.41 -0.43
C LEU A 96 4.30 0.76 -1.64
N ALA A 97 3.28 1.60 -1.46
CA ALA A 97 2.46 2.11 -2.55
C ALA A 97 3.27 2.97 -3.54
N ALA A 98 4.19 3.79 -3.03
CA ALA A 98 5.07 4.63 -3.83
C ALA A 98 6.11 3.81 -4.61
N GLU A 99 6.64 2.73 -4.02
CA GLU A 99 7.57 1.82 -4.70
C GLU A 99 6.95 1.19 -5.94
N ILE A 100 5.67 0.80 -5.90
CA ILE A 100 4.95 0.33 -7.08
C ILE A 100 4.96 1.41 -8.17
N LEU A 101 4.67 2.66 -7.80
CA LEU A 101 4.60 3.77 -8.76
C LEU A 101 5.97 4.07 -9.37
N TRP A 102 7.04 4.12 -8.56
CA TRP A 102 8.40 4.30 -9.05
C TRP A 102 8.82 3.16 -9.99
N ALA A 103 8.51 1.92 -9.64
CA ALA A 103 8.79 0.78 -10.51
C ALA A 103 8.05 0.87 -11.86
N LEU A 104 6.79 1.34 -11.87
CA LEU A 104 6.03 1.57 -13.10
C LEU A 104 6.60 2.75 -13.92
N GLU A 105 7.09 3.79 -13.26
CA GLU A 105 7.77 4.92 -13.92
C GLU A 105 9.07 4.47 -14.59
N GLU A 106 9.90 3.72 -13.88
CA GLU A 106 11.16 3.14 -14.40
C GLU A 106 10.93 2.22 -15.59
N GLN A 107 9.82 1.48 -15.60
CA GLN A 107 9.40 0.63 -16.72
C GLN A 107 8.76 1.42 -17.88
N GLY A 108 8.62 2.75 -17.76
CA GLY A 108 7.98 3.60 -18.77
C GLY A 108 6.46 3.46 -18.87
N LEU A 109 5.83 2.73 -17.95
CA LEU A 109 4.40 2.42 -17.97
C LEU A 109 3.53 3.62 -17.58
N LEU A 110 4.12 4.64 -16.95
CA LEU A 110 3.45 5.92 -16.64
C LEU A 110 3.64 6.99 -17.72
N LYS A 111 4.15 6.63 -18.90
CA LYS A 111 4.23 7.51 -20.09
C LYS A 111 4.94 8.85 -19.84
N GLY A 112 5.94 8.86 -18.97
CA GLY A 112 6.71 10.06 -18.62
C GLY A 112 5.94 11.08 -17.77
N VAL A 113 4.82 10.69 -17.14
CA VAL A 113 4.15 11.55 -16.16
C VAL A 113 5.01 11.62 -14.90
N PRO A 114 5.49 12.81 -14.50
CA PRO A 114 6.37 12.93 -13.34
C PRO A 114 5.63 12.58 -12.05
N LEU A 115 6.22 11.69 -11.26
CA LEU A 115 5.72 11.31 -9.94
C LEU A 115 6.25 12.26 -8.85
N ASN A 116 5.44 13.25 -8.47
CA ASN A 116 5.71 14.06 -7.27
C ASN A 116 4.95 13.48 -6.06
N LEU A 117 5.40 12.31 -5.60
CA LEU A 117 4.78 11.61 -4.48
C LEU A 117 5.11 12.32 -3.16
N LYS A 118 4.09 12.50 -2.32
CA LYS A 118 4.23 13.09 -1.00
C LYS A 118 3.90 12.04 0.04
N LEU A 119 4.92 11.54 0.71
CA LEU A 119 4.77 10.69 1.89
C LEU A 119 4.54 11.57 3.12
N ASP A 120 3.65 11.14 4.01
CA ASP A 120 3.31 11.85 5.25
C ASP A 120 4.35 11.56 6.34
N VAL A 121 5.60 11.92 6.07
CA VAL A 121 6.72 11.70 7.00
C VAL A 121 6.73 12.77 8.11
N PRO A 122 7.19 12.41 9.33
CA PRO A 122 7.23 13.34 10.46
C PRO A 122 8.13 14.56 10.18
N PRO A 123 7.87 15.70 10.84
CA PRO A 123 8.75 16.87 10.76
C PRO A 123 10.19 16.51 11.14
N GLY A 124 11.16 17.00 10.35
CA GLY A 124 12.58 16.77 10.59
C GLY A 124 13.14 15.48 9.97
N TRP A 125 12.30 14.61 9.41
CA TRP A 125 12.79 13.49 8.58
C TRP A 125 13.24 14.00 7.21
N ASP A 126 14.33 13.41 6.70
CA ASP A 126 14.64 13.49 5.29
C ASP A 126 13.54 12.75 4.51
N LYS A 127 12.98 13.45 3.50
CA LYS A 127 11.88 12.96 2.68
C LYS A 127 12.36 12.18 1.46
N SER A 128 13.66 12.06 1.26
CA SER A 128 14.22 11.26 0.18
C SER A 128 13.77 9.78 0.32
N PRO A 129 13.41 9.09 -0.77
CA PRO A 129 12.99 7.70 -0.72
C PRO A 129 13.98 6.81 0.04
N LYS A 130 15.29 7.03 -0.17
CA LYS A 130 16.35 6.30 0.50
C LYS A 130 16.33 6.49 2.02
N ALA A 131 16.24 7.72 2.50
CA ALA A 131 16.25 7.98 3.94
C ALA A 131 14.99 7.42 4.63
N VAL A 132 13.83 7.52 3.97
CA VAL A 132 12.59 6.91 4.47
C VAL A 132 12.72 5.39 4.54
N HIS A 133 13.27 4.76 3.49
CA HIS A 133 13.52 3.32 3.47
C HIS A 133 14.44 2.88 4.61
N GLU A 134 15.57 3.57 4.81
CA GLU A 134 16.52 3.29 5.90
C GLU A 134 15.83 3.35 7.27
N LYS A 135 14.97 4.34 7.50
CA LYS A 135 14.19 4.46 8.74
C LYS A 135 13.19 3.33 8.94
N LEU A 136 12.53 2.87 7.87
CA LEU A 136 11.59 1.75 7.93
C LEU A 136 12.31 0.42 8.19
N VAL A 137 13.50 0.24 7.62
CA VAL A 137 14.37 -0.92 7.90
C VAL A 137 14.87 -0.89 9.35
N GLU A 138 15.32 0.27 9.84
CA GLU A 138 15.72 0.44 11.25
C GLU A 138 14.57 0.12 12.22
N ALA A 139 13.33 0.45 11.83
CA ALA A 139 12.13 0.13 12.59
C ALA A 139 11.66 -1.34 12.45
N GLY A 140 12.37 -2.17 11.67
CA GLY A 140 12.03 -3.57 11.46
C GLY A 140 10.71 -3.74 10.72
N ALA A 141 10.32 -2.81 9.83
CA ALA A 141 8.98 -2.79 9.24
C ALA A 141 8.59 -4.10 8.54
N LEU A 142 9.57 -4.83 8.00
CA LEU A 142 9.43 -6.12 7.33
C LEU A 142 10.08 -7.28 8.11
N ASP A 143 10.36 -7.11 9.40
CA ASP A 143 10.89 -8.15 10.29
C ASP A 143 9.79 -9.15 10.64
N LEU A 144 9.53 -10.06 9.71
CA LEU A 144 8.50 -11.08 9.74
C LEU A 144 9.13 -12.46 9.96
N GLY A 145 8.48 -13.28 10.79
CA GLY A 145 8.81 -14.69 10.92
C GLY A 145 8.39 -15.49 9.68
N GLU A 146 8.98 -16.68 9.51
CA GLU A 146 8.69 -17.57 8.36
C GLU A 146 7.19 -17.84 8.21
N LYS A 147 6.50 -18.13 9.33
CA LYS A 147 5.07 -18.37 9.34
C LYS A 147 4.27 -17.15 8.85
N ALA A 148 4.64 -15.94 9.25
CA ALA A 148 3.96 -14.72 8.82
C ALA A 148 4.13 -14.50 7.31
N ILE A 149 5.31 -14.81 6.77
CA ILE A 149 5.59 -14.75 5.33
C ILE A 149 4.74 -15.78 4.57
N GLU A 150 4.64 -17.02 5.05
CA GLU A 150 3.81 -18.06 4.44
C GLU A 150 2.32 -17.71 4.45
N ASP A 151 1.81 -17.24 5.59
CA ASP A 151 0.41 -16.79 5.68
C ASP A 151 0.15 -15.61 4.75
N PHE A 152 1.07 -14.64 4.67
CA PHE A 152 0.93 -13.52 3.74
C PHE A 152 0.90 -13.95 2.28
N LYS A 153 1.74 -14.90 1.86
CA LYS A 153 1.70 -15.43 0.47
C LYS A 153 0.30 -15.96 0.13
N ALA A 154 -0.34 -16.63 1.07
CA ALA A 154 -1.71 -17.12 0.88
C ALA A 154 -2.75 -15.98 0.89
N VAL A 155 -2.58 -14.96 1.75
CA VAL A 155 -3.41 -13.74 1.71
C VAL A 155 -3.29 -13.05 0.36
N LYS A 156 -2.07 -12.86 -0.15
CA LYS A 156 -1.81 -12.22 -1.45
C LYS A 156 -2.41 -13.02 -2.60
N ALA A 157 -2.26 -14.35 -2.60
CA ALA A 157 -2.90 -15.20 -3.61
C ALA A 157 -4.43 -15.12 -3.57
N ALA A 158 -5.04 -15.11 -2.38
CA ALA A 158 -6.49 -14.97 -2.22
C ALA A 158 -6.97 -13.57 -2.61
N TRP A 159 -6.18 -12.53 -2.30
CA TRP A 159 -6.42 -11.17 -2.73
C TRP A 159 -6.42 -11.11 -4.25
N ASP A 160 -5.37 -11.56 -4.95
CA ASP A 160 -5.23 -11.47 -6.40
C ASP A 160 -6.27 -12.28 -7.20
N ALA A 161 -6.85 -13.32 -6.60
CA ALA A 161 -7.87 -14.17 -7.22
C ALA A 161 -9.31 -13.59 -7.19
N ALA A 162 -9.54 -12.56 -6.36
CA ALA A 162 -10.86 -11.91 -6.19
C ALA A 162 -11.04 -10.69 -7.12
#